data_AF-A0A1X7UF04-F1
#
_entry.id   AF-A0A1X7UF04-F1
#
_cell.length_a   1.000
_cell.length_b   1.000
_cell.length_c   1.000
_cell.angle_alpha   90.00
_cell.angle_beta   90.00
_cell.angle_gamma   90.00
#
_symmetry.space_group_name_H-M   'P 1'
#
loop_
_entity.id
_entity.type
_entity.pdbx_description
1 polymer ?
#
loop_
_entity_poly.entity_id
_entity_poly.type
_entity_poly.pdbx_seq_one_letter_code
_entity_poly.pdbx_strand_id
1 'polypeptide(L)'
;MEVPALVCISSLNGSRLATPDTNSTLNPIEPSTSRVEHIRQRLDGQGLSSQATELILSSWRTKTNKSYDSLFGQWSRWCSQRETDPFSGPEGYQYNSIGAYRSAISSVHDKVDGVPVGQHPLVTRLIKGIFNNRPPIPRYSSTWDVQTVLRYLESLGPSTNLSLKLLSLKTVFLMAITRPSRSVDLAHLI
;
A
#
# COMPACT_ATOMS: atom_id res chain seq x y z
N MET A 1 27.19 3.86 32.19
CA MET A 1 27.28 3.62 30.74
C MET A 1 26.16 2.64 30.42
N GLU A 2 24.94 3.18 30.40
CA GLU A 2 23.69 2.45 30.20
C GLU A 2 22.98 3.13 29.03
N VAL A 3 22.53 2.34 28.07
CA VAL A 3 21.75 2.80 26.93
C VAL A 3 20.31 2.93 27.43
N PRO A 4 19.74 4.14 27.62
CA PRO A 4 18.39 4.27 28.12
C PRO A 4 17.38 4.04 26.99
N ALA A 5 16.42 3.17 27.26
CA ALA A 5 15.03 3.22 26.84
C ALA A 5 14.69 4.14 25.65
N LEU A 6 14.32 3.55 24.52
CA LEU A 6 13.39 4.19 23.59
C LEU A 6 11.99 4.08 24.22
N VAL A 7 11.78 5.02 25.14
CA VAL A 7 10.58 5.24 25.96
C VAL A 7 9.34 5.40 25.08
N CYS A 8 8.32 4.65 25.49
CA CYS A 8 6.90 4.97 25.40
C CYS A 8 6.56 6.41 24.97
N ILE A 9 5.82 6.57 23.89
CA ILE A 9 4.87 7.67 23.81
C ILE A 9 3.61 7.23 24.56
N SER A 10 3.66 7.34 25.89
CA SER A 10 2.50 7.24 26.77
C SER A 10 2.10 8.64 27.23
N SER A 11 0.81 8.98 27.11
CA SER A 11 -0.03 9.56 28.18
C SER A 11 -0.94 10.70 27.70
N LEU A 12 -2.25 10.52 27.91
CA LEU A 12 -2.97 11.40 28.83
C LEU A 12 -3.61 10.55 29.94
N ASN A 13 -2.93 10.45 31.08
CA ASN A 13 -3.50 10.32 32.44
C ASN A 13 -4.34 11.59 32.73
N GLY A 14 -5.37 11.65 33.58
CA GLY A 14 -5.94 10.74 34.56
C GLY A 14 -6.56 11.58 35.70
N SER A 15 -7.70 11.16 36.26
CA SER A 15 -8.06 11.52 37.65
C SER A 15 -9.22 10.68 38.23
N ARG A 16 -8.84 9.92 39.27
CA ARG A 16 -9.53 9.60 40.54
C ARG A 16 -10.66 8.55 40.61
N LEU A 17 -10.48 7.68 41.63
CA LEU A 17 -11.38 6.65 42.16
C LEU A 17 -12.78 7.17 42.53
N ALA A 18 -13.81 6.40 42.16
CA ALA A 18 -14.96 6.03 42.99
C ALA A 18 -15.72 4.85 42.35
N THR A 19 -16.06 3.82 43.14
CA THR A 19 -17.04 2.74 42.84
C THR A 19 -18.46 3.16 43.25
N PRO A 20 -19.53 2.39 42.97
CA PRO A 20 -19.91 1.65 41.78
C PRO A 20 -21.32 2.10 41.27
N ASP A 21 -21.82 1.38 40.26
CA ASP A 21 -23.22 1.18 39.88
C ASP A 21 -23.78 1.86 38.61
N THR A 22 -24.27 0.96 37.75
CA THR A 22 -25.49 1.03 36.93
C THR A 22 -25.26 0.89 35.43
N ASN A 23 -25.28 -0.38 35.00
CA ASN A 23 -25.89 -0.91 33.78
C ASN A 23 -26.02 0.04 32.58
N SER A 24 -25.14 -0.13 31.60
CA SER A 24 -25.50 0.06 30.19
C SER A 24 -24.68 -0.88 29.32
N THR A 25 -25.41 -1.76 28.65
CA THR A 25 -25.01 -2.80 27.71
C THR A 25 -23.91 -2.34 26.75
N LEU A 26 -22.70 -2.82 26.96
CA LEU A 26 -21.61 -2.69 25.99
C LEU A 26 -21.79 -3.76 24.91
N ASN A 27 -22.26 -3.33 23.74
CA ASN A 27 -22.03 -4.10 22.51
C ASN A 27 -20.51 -4.14 22.25
N PRO A 28 -19.93 -5.27 21.84
CA PRO A 28 -18.54 -5.31 21.38
C PRO A 28 -18.45 -4.45 20.12
N ILE A 29 -17.83 -3.27 20.23
CA ILE A 29 -17.46 -2.47 19.06
C ILE A 29 -16.36 -3.26 18.37
N GLU A 30 -16.70 -4.01 17.32
CA GLU A 30 -15.68 -4.42 16.36
C GLU A 30 -15.07 -3.13 15.79
N PRO A 31 -13.75 -2.89 15.95
CA PRO A 31 -13.13 -1.69 15.43
C PRO A 31 -13.21 -1.76 13.91
N SER A 32 -14.04 -0.91 13.31
CA SER A 32 -14.07 -0.73 11.87
C SER A 32 -12.70 -0.22 11.43
N THR A 33 -11.81 -1.14 11.03
CA THR A 33 -10.41 -0.93 10.62
C THR A 33 -10.24 -0.14 9.31
N SER A 34 -11.13 0.81 9.03
CA SER A 34 -11.00 1.71 7.89
C SER A 34 -9.94 2.75 8.19
N ARG A 35 -8.84 2.70 7.43
CA ARG A 35 -7.76 3.69 7.53
C ARG A 35 -8.26 5.12 7.30
N VAL A 36 -9.20 5.29 6.37
CA VAL A 36 -9.81 6.59 6.05
C VAL A 36 -10.55 7.14 7.27
N GLU A 37 -11.26 6.29 8.00
CA GLU A 37 -11.96 6.67 9.24
C GLU A 37 -10.96 7.10 10.33
N HIS A 38 -9.86 6.37 10.49
CA HIS A 38 -8.77 6.73 11.40
C HIS A 38 -8.10 8.08 11.06
N ILE A 39 -8.04 8.45 9.77
CA ILE A 39 -7.51 9.75 9.34
C ILE A 39 -8.56 10.83 9.58
N ARG A 40 -9.83 10.55 9.27
CA ARG A 40 -10.95 11.46 9.45
C ARG A 40 -11.11 11.90 10.90
N GLN A 41 -11.16 10.95 11.84
CA GLN A 41 -11.24 11.23 13.28
C GLN A 41 -10.11 12.12 13.80
N ARG A 42 -8.91 11.96 13.24
CA ARG A 42 -7.75 12.78 13.61
C ARG A 42 -7.83 14.19 13.07
N LEU A 43 -8.26 14.36 11.82
CA LEU A 43 -8.43 15.67 11.20
C LEU A 43 -9.55 16.46 11.88
N ASP A 44 -10.62 15.77 12.28
CA ASP A 44 -11.70 16.35 13.09
C ASP A 44 -11.17 16.81 14.46
N GLY A 45 -10.28 16.02 15.09
CA GLY A 45 -9.58 16.41 16.33
C GLY A 45 -8.61 17.59 16.17
N GLN A 46 -8.17 17.91 14.95
CA GLN A 46 -7.35 19.08 14.64
C GLN A 46 -8.21 20.33 14.33
N GLY A 47 -9.54 20.21 14.36
CA GLY A 47 -10.47 21.31 14.13
C GLY A 47 -10.66 21.71 12.66
N LEU A 48 -10.36 20.80 11.72
CA LEU A 48 -10.61 21.06 10.30
C LEU A 48 -12.11 20.99 9.96
N SER A 49 -12.54 21.75 8.95
CA SER A 49 -13.91 21.67 8.45
C SER A 49 -14.15 20.36 7.70
N SER A 50 -15.39 19.86 7.73
CA SER A 50 -15.76 18.62 7.01
C SER A 50 -15.41 18.66 5.53
N GLN A 51 -15.54 19.83 4.88
CA GLN A 51 -15.17 20.02 3.48
C GLN A 51 -13.66 19.91 3.24
N ALA A 52 -12.84 20.47 4.13
CA ALA A 52 -11.39 20.33 4.06
C ALA A 52 -10.94 18.89 4.33
N THR A 53 -11.57 18.22 5.30
CA THR A 53 -11.34 16.81 5.59
C THR A 53 -11.64 15.92 4.38
N GLU A 54 -12.81 16.06 3.75
CA GLU A 54 -13.16 15.29 2.54
C GLU A 54 -12.18 15.55 1.39
N LEU A 55 -11.76 16.81 1.20
CA LEU A 55 -10.78 17.15 0.17
C LEU A 55 -9.42 16.49 0.44
N ILE A 56 -8.95 16.49 1.69
CA ILE A 56 -7.71 15.80 2.09
C ILE A 56 -7.83 14.29 1.86
N LEU A 57 -8.95 13.68 2.25
CA LEU A 57 -9.18 12.24 2.06
C LEU A 57 -9.24 11.85 0.57
N SER A 58 -9.68 12.78 -0.29
CA SER A 58 -9.71 12.60 -1.75
C SER A 58 -8.34 12.68 -2.45
N SER A 59 -7.30 13.13 -1.74
CA SER A 59 -5.95 13.30 -2.30
C SER A 59 -5.31 11.99 -2.78
N TRP A 60 -5.73 10.85 -2.21
CA TRP A 60 -5.29 9.53 -2.64
C TRP A 60 -6.22 8.96 -3.70
N ARG A 61 -5.64 8.47 -4.81
CA ARG A 61 -6.39 7.73 -5.84
C ARG A 61 -7.14 6.54 -5.21
N THR A 62 -8.34 6.25 -5.69
CA THR A 62 -9.20 5.16 -5.18
C THR A 62 -8.48 3.82 -5.04
N LYS A 63 -7.62 3.47 -6.01
CA LYS A 63 -6.83 2.24 -5.98
C LYS A 63 -5.82 2.22 -4.83
N THR A 64 -5.16 3.35 -4.57
CA THR A 64 -4.20 3.50 -3.47
C THR A 64 -4.91 3.44 -2.13
N ASN A 65 -6.06 4.11 -1.99
CA ASN A 65 -6.89 4.03 -0.77
C ASN A 65 -7.27 2.59 -0.45
N LYS A 66 -7.86 1.85 -1.40
CA LYS A 66 -8.23 0.44 -1.18
C LYS A 66 -7.03 -0.43 -0.78
N SER A 67 -5.88 -0.21 -1.42
CA SER A 67 -4.66 -0.95 -1.09
C SER A 67 -4.16 -0.63 0.32
N TYR A 68 -4.11 0.65 0.69
CA TYR A 68 -3.61 1.08 2.00
C TYR A 68 -4.58 0.69 3.12
N ASP A 69 -5.89 0.77 2.89
CA ASP A 69 -6.91 0.33 3.85
C ASP A 69 -6.78 -1.16 4.14
N SER A 70 -6.56 -1.98 3.10
CA SER A 70 -6.32 -3.42 3.26
C SER A 70 -5.04 -3.72 4.07
N LEU A 71 -3.93 -3.03 3.74
CA LEU A 71 -2.65 -3.19 4.42
C LEU A 71 -2.73 -2.72 5.88
N PHE A 72 -3.37 -1.59 6.12
CA PHE A 72 -3.58 -1.04 7.45
C PHE A 72 -4.43 -1.98 8.30
N GLY A 73 -5.56 -2.47 7.77
CA GLY A 73 -6.41 -3.42 8.48
C GLY A 73 -5.70 -4.75 8.82
N GLN A 74 -4.78 -5.21 7.97
CA GLN A 74 -3.93 -6.38 8.29
C GLN A 74 -2.92 -6.06 9.39
N TRP A 75 -2.28 -4.89 9.32
CA TRP A 75 -1.33 -4.44 10.34
C TRP A 75 -1.99 -4.26 11.70
N SER A 76 -3.14 -3.59 11.76
CA SER A 76 -3.90 -3.41 13.01
C SER A 76 -4.27 -4.75 13.65
N ARG A 77 -4.76 -5.71 12.86
CA ARG A 77 -5.04 -7.07 13.34
C ARG A 77 -3.80 -7.78 13.87
N TRP A 78 -2.68 -7.65 13.16
CA TRP A 78 -1.41 -8.22 13.56
C TRP A 78 -0.93 -7.64 14.91
N CYS A 79 -1.05 -6.32 15.10
CA CYS A 79 -0.72 -5.66 16.37
C CYS A 79 -1.62 -6.14 17.52
N SER A 80 -2.94 -6.21 17.30
CA SER A 80 -3.89 -6.65 18.34
C SER A 80 -3.67 -8.09 18.81
N GLN A 81 -3.13 -8.97 17.95
CA GLN A 81 -2.94 -10.38 18.28
C GLN A 81 -1.64 -10.70 19.01
N ARG A 82 -0.64 -9.81 18.96
CA ARG A 82 0.72 -10.14 19.41
C ARG A 82 1.24 -9.37 20.61
N GLU A 83 0.56 -8.32 21.09
CA GLU A 83 1.09 -7.43 22.16
C GLU A 83 2.55 -6.97 21.88
N THR A 84 2.99 -7.01 20.63
CA THR A 84 4.40 -6.89 20.25
C THR A 84 4.66 -5.54 19.60
N ASP A 85 5.86 -5.03 19.85
CA ASP A 85 6.46 -3.81 19.33
C ASP A 85 6.16 -3.57 17.82
N PRO A 86 5.60 -2.41 17.41
CA PRO A 86 5.37 -2.03 16.01
C PRO A 86 6.63 -1.97 15.13
N PHE A 87 7.83 -2.12 15.70
CA PHE A 87 9.09 -2.27 14.94
C PHE A 87 9.41 -3.72 14.54
N SER A 88 8.71 -4.72 15.08
CA SER A 88 8.77 -6.10 14.59
C SER A 88 7.95 -6.21 13.30
N GLY A 89 8.44 -5.63 12.21
CA GLY A 89 7.80 -5.71 10.90
C GLY A 89 7.49 -7.17 10.52
N PRO A 90 6.46 -7.42 9.71
CA PRO A 90 6.01 -8.78 9.46
C PRO A 90 7.13 -9.58 8.76
N GLU A 91 7.72 -10.52 9.51
CA GLU A 91 8.84 -11.32 9.04
C GLU A 91 8.38 -12.28 7.94
N GLY A 92 9.12 -12.31 6.83
CA GLY A 92 8.86 -13.25 5.72
C GLY A 92 8.13 -12.66 4.51
N TYR A 93 7.73 -11.38 4.56
CA TYR A 93 7.17 -10.71 3.38
C TYR A 93 8.27 -10.29 2.40
N GLN A 94 7.91 -10.23 1.11
CA GLN A 94 8.81 -9.70 0.08
C GLN A 94 9.06 -8.20 0.31
N TYR A 95 10.24 -7.73 -0.08
CA TYR A 95 10.64 -6.32 0.04
C TYR A 95 9.56 -5.34 -0.44
N ASN A 96 8.94 -5.62 -1.60
CA ASN A 96 7.88 -4.76 -2.16
C ASN A 96 6.65 -4.66 -1.25
N SER A 97 6.26 -5.76 -0.61
CA SER A 97 5.14 -5.78 0.35
C SER A 97 5.46 -4.95 1.57
N ILE A 98 6.68 -5.08 2.12
CA ILE A 98 7.14 -4.33 3.29
C ILE A 98 7.18 -2.82 3.00
N GLY A 99 7.64 -2.45 1.80
CA GLY A 99 7.56 -1.06 1.34
C GLY A 99 6.12 -0.52 1.32
N ALA A 100 5.15 -1.33 0.87
CA ALA A 100 3.75 -0.95 0.86
C ALA A 100 3.17 -0.80 2.28
N TYR A 101 3.49 -1.70 3.22
CA TYR A 101 3.11 -1.55 4.63
C TYR A 101 3.71 -0.29 5.23
N ARG A 102 5.00 -0.03 5.02
CA ARG A 102 5.67 1.20 5.46
C ARG A 102 4.91 2.45 5.01
N SER A 103 4.55 2.51 3.74
CA SER A 103 3.84 3.68 3.19
C SER A 103 2.43 3.80 3.73
N ALA A 104 1.71 2.68 3.89
CA ALA A 104 0.37 2.68 4.48
C ALA A 104 0.42 3.16 5.94
N ILE A 105 1.31 2.60 6.77
CA ILE A 105 1.49 2.97 8.18
C ILE A 105 1.90 4.44 8.32
N SER A 106 2.86 4.90 7.51
CA SER A 106 3.32 6.29 7.52
C SER A 106 2.26 7.29 7.07
N SER A 107 1.20 6.85 6.36
CA SER A 107 0.08 7.73 5.99
C SER A 107 -0.92 7.95 7.12
N VAL A 108 -0.87 7.10 8.16
CA VAL A 108 -1.81 7.11 9.28
C VAL A 108 -1.16 7.62 10.55
N HIS A 109 0.14 7.42 10.73
CA HIS A 109 0.79 7.82 11.97
C HIS A 109 1.27 9.26 11.93
N ASP A 110 1.26 9.90 13.09
CA ASP A 110 1.92 11.17 13.29
C ASP A 110 3.43 11.06 13.10
N LYS A 111 4.08 12.20 12.95
CA LYS A 111 5.53 12.27 12.82
C LYS A 111 6.17 11.81 14.13
N VAL A 112 7.14 10.91 14.03
CA VAL A 112 8.01 10.48 15.13
C VAL A 112 9.31 11.24 14.98
N ASP A 113 9.79 11.90 16.04
CA ASP A 113 10.99 12.76 16.01
C ASP A 113 10.94 13.84 14.90
N GLY A 114 9.75 14.38 14.65
CA GLY A 114 9.54 15.40 13.61
C GLY A 114 9.59 14.88 12.17
N VAL A 115 9.80 13.58 11.96
CA VAL A 115 9.79 12.93 10.64
C VAL A 115 8.64 11.93 10.49
N PRO A 116 8.08 11.73 9.29
CA PRO A 116 7.10 10.67 9.07
C PRO A 116 7.67 9.31 9.48
N VAL A 117 6.85 8.42 10.06
CA VAL A 117 7.28 7.08 10.51
C VAL A 117 8.04 6.31 9.44
N GLY A 118 7.59 6.39 8.18
CA GLY A 118 8.29 5.73 7.07
C GLY A 118 9.67 6.31 6.78
N GLN A 119 9.98 7.54 7.17
CA GLN A 119 11.27 8.19 6.95
C GLN A 119 12.19 8.13 8.15
N HIS A 120 11.72 7.57 9.28
CA HIS A 120 12.53 7.43 10.47
C HIS A 120 13.83 6.64 10.17
N PRO A 121 15.00 7.06 10.70
CA PRO A 121 16.29 6.42 10.39
C PRO A 121 16.32 4.92 10.68
N LEU A 122 15.71 4.47 11.78
CA LEU A 122 15.63 3.05 12.13
C LEU A 122 14.79 2.25 11.12
N VAL A 123 13.64 2.79 10.70
CA VAL A 123 12.75 2.14 9.71
C VAL A 123 13.44 2.05 8.36
N THR A 124 14.14 3.11 7.95
CA THR A 124 14.89 3.13 6.69
C THR A 124 16.04 2.11 6.72
N ARG A 125 16.76 2.01 7.85
CA ARG A 125 17.87 1.05 7.99
C ARG A 125 17.38 -0.40 8.07
N LEU A 126 16.26 -0.66 8.73
CA LEU A 126 15.59 -1.96 8.75
C LEU A 126 15.26 -2.42 7.33
N ILE A 127 14.58 -1.58 6.55
CA ILE A 127 14.18 -1.91 5.18
C ILE A 127 15.39 -2.10 4.27
N LYS A 128 16.45 -1.31 4.46
CA LYS A 128 17.72 -1.52 3.76
C LYS A 128 18.37 -2.87 4.12
N GLY A 129 18.29 -3.28 5.39
CA GLY A 129 18.73 -4.60 5.82
C GLY A 129 17.93 -5.73 5.15
N ILE A 130 16.61 -5.58 5.06
CA ILE A 130 15.73 -6.54 4.39
C ILE A 130 16.04 -6.63 2.89
N PHE A 131 16.27 -5.49 2.22
CA PHE A 131 16.68 -5.45 0.82
C PHE A 131 18.00 -6.22 0.59
N ASN A 132 19.00 -5.97 1.44
CA ASN A 132 20.31 -6.62 1.30
C ASN A 132 20.23 -8.13 1.57
N ASN A 133 19.41 -8.55 2.55
CA ASN A 133 19.23 -9.96 2.90
C ASN A 133 18.37 -10.71 1.87
N ARG A 134 17.38 -10.03 1.28
CA ARG A 134 16.38 -10.60 0.37
C ARG A 134 16.11 -9.63 -0.79
N PRO A 135 17.03 -9.53 -1.76
CA PRO A 135 16.84 -8.65 -2.90
C PRO A 135 15.57 -9.05 -3.68
N PRO A 136 14.83 -8.09 -4.24
CA PRO A 136 13.66 -8.38 -5.06
C PRO A 136 14.08 -9.22 -6.27
N ILE A 137 13.44 -10.38 -6.45
CA ILE A 137 13.66 -11.21 -7.63
C ILE A 137 12.87 -10.57 -8.79
N PRO A 138 13.47 -10.40 -9.98
CA PRO A 138 12.75 -9.91 -11.14
C PRO A 138 11.54 -10.80 -11.43
N ARG A 139 10.42 -10.18 -11.81
CA ARG A 139 9.15 -10.89 -12.07
C ARG A 139 9.26 -11.91 -13.21
N TYR A 140 10.17 -11.66 -14.15
CA TYR A 140 10.40 -12.50 -15.31
C TYR A 140 11.85 -12.98 -15.29
N SER A 141 12.05 -14.29 -15.32
CA SER A 141 13.37 -14.93 -15.43
C SER A 141 13.95 -14.81 -16.84
N SER A 142 13.08 -14.71 -17.84
CA SER A 142 13.43 -14.54 -19.25
C SER A 142 12.41 -13.63 -19.95
N THR A 143 12.84 -13.00 -21.02
CA THR A 143 11.93 -12.34 -21.98
C THR A 143 11.54 -13.32 -23.08
N TRP A 144 10.41 -13.08 -23.74
CA TRP A 144 10.00 -13.84 -24.92
C TRP A 144 10.73 -13.32 -26.17
N ASP A 145 10.92 -14.18 -27.17
CA ASP A 145 11.56 -13.82 -28.43
C ASP A 145 10.57 -13.15 -29.39
N VAL A 146 10.81 -11.86 -29.66
CA VAL A 146 9.99 -11.04 -30.57
C VAL A 146 10.03 -11.57 -32.00
N GLN A 147 11.15 -12.15 -32.43
CA GLN A 147 11.34 -12.64 -33.79
C GLN A 147 10.43 -13.82 -34.10
N THR A 148 10.12 -14.65 -33.11
CA THR A 148 9.20 -15.77 -33.29
C THR A 148 7.79 -15.29 -33.64
N VAL A 149 7.32 -14.21 -33.01
CA VAL A 149 5.98 -13.66 -33.32
C VAL A 149 6.00 -12.86 -34.62
N LEU A 150 7.06 -12.11 -34.91
CA LEU A 150 7.19 -11.40 -36.19
C LEU A 150 7.18 -12.36 -37.38
N ARG A 151 7.92 -13.47 -37.32
CA ARG A 151 7.87 -14.53 -38.36
C ARG A 151 6.47 -15.11 -38.54
N TYR A 152 5.74 -15.31 -37.44
CA TYR A 152 4.34 -15.73 -37.53
C TYR A 152 3.48 -14.67 -38.25
N LEU A 153 3.61 -13.39 -37.89
CA LEU A 153 2.85 -12.30 -38.53
C LEU A 153 3.17 -12.11 -40.02
N GLU A 154 4.40 -12.40 -40.43
CA GLU A 154 4.83 -12.46 -41.83
C GLU A 154 4.16 -13.62 -42.57
N SER A 155 4.13 -14.81 -41.95
CA SER A 155 3.52 -16.02 -42.53
C SER A 155 2.01 -15.90 -42.80
N LEU A 156 1.32 -14.97 -42.13
CA LEU A 156 -0.10 -14.68 -42.36
C LEU A 156 -0.39 -14.11 -43.76
N GLY A 157 0.60 -13.59 -44.47
CA GLY A 157 0.43 -13.07 -45.83
C GLY A 157 -0.24 -11.68 -45.90
N PRO A 158 -0.75 -11.30 -47.09
CA PRO A 158 -1.23 -9.93 -47.35
C PRO A 158 -2.52 -9.60 -46.59
N SER A 159 -2.61 -8.37 -46.10
CA SER A 159 -3.69 -7.86 -45.24
C SER A 159 -5.09 -7.95 -45.85
N THR A 160 -5.20 -8.04 -47.18
CA THR A 160 -6.47 -8.13 -47.93
C THR A 160 -7.17 -9.47 -47.75
N ASN A 161 -6.44 -10.53 -47.42
CA ASN A 161 -6.97 -11.89 -47.33
C ASN A 161 -7.19 -12.34 -45.87
N LEU A 162 -6.90 -11.47 -44.91
CA LEU A 162 -7.00 -11.77 -43.48
C LEU A 162 -8.41 -11.48 -42.98
N SER A 163 -8.88 -12.33 -42.05
CA SER A 163 -10.09 -12.01 -41.30
C SER A 163 -9.88 -10.73 -40.48
N LEU A 164 -10.95 -9.97 -40.26
CA LEU A 164 -10.92 -8.74 -39.47
C LEU A 164 -10.28 -8.95 -38.08
N LYS A 165 -10.54 -10.11 -37.47
CA LYS A 165 -9.94 -10.53 -36.20
C LYS A 165 -8.42 -10.67 -36.27
N LEU A 166 -7.91 -11.26 -37.34
CA LEU A 166 -6.48 -11.53 -37.49
C LEU A 166 -5.72 -10.26 -37.89
N LEU A 167 -6.37 -9.40 -38.68
CA LEU A 167 -5.87 -8.07 -39.00
C LEU A 167 -5.77 -7.20 -37.74
N SER A 168 -6.80 -7.18 -36.88
CA SER A 168 -6.78 -6.40 -35.63
C SER A 168 -5.72 -6.91 -34.65
N LEU A 169 -5.53 -8.24 -34.54
CA LEU A 169 -4.44 -8.80 -33.72
C LEU A 169 -3.06 -8.39 -34.26
N LYS A 170 -2.87 -8.43 -35.58
CA LYS A 170 -1.61 -8.01 -36.23
C LYS A 170 -1.30 -6.53 -35.96
N THR A 171 -2.28 -5.65 -36.08
CA THR A 171 -2.09 -4.20 -35.83
C THR A 171 -1.84 -3.90 -34.35
N VAL A 172 -2.63 -4.47 -33.43
CA VAL A 172 -2.46 -4.25 -31.98
C VAL A 172 -1.10 -4.76 -31.52
N PHE A 173 -0.65 -5.91 -32.02
CA PHE A 173 0.65 -6.45 -31.67
C PHE A 173 1.81 -5.56 -32.18
N LEU A 174 1.73 -5.09 -33.43
CA LEU A 174 2.72 -4.17 -33.99
C LEU A 174 2.77 -2.83 -33.23
N MET A 175 1.62 -2.31 -32.81
CA MET A 175 1.57 -1.13 -31.92
C MET A 175 2.20 -1.41 -30.56
N ALA A 176 1.93 -2.58 -29.97
CA ALA A 176 2.47 -2.95 -28.67
C ALA A 176 4.01 -3.09 -28.65
N ILE A 177 4.62 -3.53 -29.76
CA ILE A 177 6.10 -3.67 -29.84
C ILE A 177 6.79 -2.36 -30.25
N THR A 178 6.15 -1.51 -31.06
CA THR A 178 6.72 -0.22 -31.48
C THR A 178 6.63 0.84 -30.40
N ARG A 179 5.57 0.79 -29.60
CA ARG A 179 5.40 1.63 -28.42
C ARG A 179 5.35 0.72 -27.18
N PRO A 180 6.46 0.59 -26.43
CA PRO A 180 6.44 -0.14 -25.17
C PRO A 180 5.60 0.64 -24.14
N SER A 181 4.28 0.45 -24.20
CA SER A 181 3.30 1.02 -23.28
C SER A 181 2.56 -0.09 -22.54
N ARG A 182 1.87 0.26 -21.45
CA ARG A 182 1.09 -0.73 -20.72
C ARG A 182 -0.07 -1.20 -21.58
N SER A 183 -0.55 -2.42 -21.36
CA SER A 183 -1.72 -2.95 -22.07
C SER A 183 -2.96 -2.05 -21.95
N VAL A 184 -3.10 -1.34 -20.82
CA VAL A 184 -4.18 -0.35 -20.62
C VAL A 184 -4.04 0.87 -21.52
N ASP A 185 -2.82 1.26 -21.87
CA ASP A 185 -2.58 2.42 -22.73
C ASP A 185 -3.01 2.11 -24.18
N LEU A 186 -2.89 0.84 -24.59
CA LEU A 186 -3.37 0.36 -25.88
C LEU A 186 -4.90 0.40 -25.97
N ALA A 187 -5.60 0.16 -24.85
CA ALA A 187 -7.06 0.21 -24.80
C ALA A 187 -7.62 1.64 -24.94
N HIS A 188 -6.81 2.67 -24.72
CA HIS A 188 -7.20 4.08 -24.93
C HIS A 188 -6.96 4.58 -26.36
N LEU A 189 -6.32 3.76 -27.21
CA LEU A 189 -5.99 4.10 -28.60
C LEU A 189 -6.94 3.47 -29.63
N ILE A 190 -7.83 2.58 -29.18
CA ILE A 190 -8.79 1.83 -29.99
C ILE A 190 -10.19 2.29 -29.58
#